data_AF-A0A1Q8ZGW1-F1
#
_entry.id   AF-A0A1Q8ZGW1-F1
#
_cell.length_a   1.000
_cell.length_b   1.000
_cell.length_c   1.000
_cell.angle_alpha   90.00
_cell.angle_beta   90.00
_cell.angle_gamma   90.00
#
_symmetry.space_group_name_H-M   'P 1'
#
loop_
_entity.id
_entity.type
_entity.pdbx_description
1 polymer ?
#
loop_
_entity_poly.entity_id
_entity_poly.type
_entity_poly.pdbx_seq_one_letter_code
_entity_poly.pdbx_strand_id
1 'polypeptide(L)'
;MVLLIKSCSVTPSQSIFTVNPIVTGRADAAQELRDTIVAFWQDYLRLDTPSYLNHFTPDAIRLSGRSGARQVGRSAIQAGMPAEWEAFERPKNVIAEKMTVERAEFHIEGNFATAIYWMAVKGGTRWHYTDQGLVFQAFVKQDQQWRVVHHTDAWSLDYNVSEQKPGAGATFDFDFAYPVKDLTRAIQFYTPLLGEPESVTPTHAWFNLRGGRFILETSTWGGRAQVRKQLPNGYALFSVPDAETEAARLTQAKVKLLSQPQKLGVDTYCVGLDKDQNLFVLWEKDFKAATNIGPTVSGFPALNPLAKTAQQTIQSWLAMDTVTLNRMYAPQGTWFDDTRLKHRGQERGSSIVPALQSVYWPRYDRGQRGIAAHLEAVNFHTRSFGSQYIVSYDMRLTGQGAHPFRDSAWVTQVFNNENQVAHTFIVDNNRSNAPALELDYSGYPVKNVSQARQFYAKTMGLGEGYDDESYYGFWSNHAVFGLYEADPEEDKLPQPRQANGYMSFWVRSAKEIYNYLQQNGSSFPMIPAINDKRGLNQQPGYVQVVATDSEGNVILFTEYSGRPR
;
A
#
# COMPACT_ATOMS: atom_id res chain seq x y z
N MET A 1 -11.13 14.69 -3.15
CA MET A 1 -12.54 14.25 -3.04
C MET A 1 -13.11 14.83 -1.75
N VAL A 2 -14.24 15.54 -1.80
CA VAL A 2 -14.72 16.43 -0.71
C VAL A 2 -15.30 15.62 0.46
N LEU A 3 -14.73 15.75 1.67
CA LEU A 3 -15.35 15.32 2.93
C LEU A 3 -16.03 16.54 3.56
N LEU A 4 -17.36 16.48 3.70
CA LEU A 4 -18.16 17.43 4.46
C LEU A 4 -18.74 16.66 5.64
N ILE A 5 -18.21 16.89 6.84
CA ILE A 5 -18.76 16.31 8.07
C ILE A 5 -20.05 17.06 8.39
N LYS A 6 -21.19 16.44 8.08
CA LYS A 6 -22.49 16.79 8.67
C LYS A 6 -23.06 15.55 9.33
N SER A 7 -23.32 15.64 10.63
CA SER A 7 -24.05 14.65 11.40
C SER A 7 -25.42 14.39 10.77
N CYS A 8 -25.67 13.18 10.28
CA CYS A 8 -26.99 12.74 9.84
C CYS A 8 -27.33 11.38 10.46
N SER A 9 -28.58 11.28 10.90
CA SER A 9 -29.21 10.08 11.43
C SER A 9 -29.27 8.96 10.39
N VAL A 10 -28.97 7.73 10.83
CA VAL A 10 -28.82 6.55 9.97
C VAL A 10 -30.14 5.78 9.85
N THR A 11 -30.72 5.75 8.65
CA THR A 11 -31.63 4.69 8.21
C THR A 11 -30.81 3.57 7.55
N PRO A 12 -31.21 2.28 7.65
CA PRO A 12 -30.47 1.18 7.05
C PRO A 12 -30.50 1.32 5.52
N SER A 13 -29.37 1.64 4.91
CA SER A 13 -29.26 1.76 3.46
C SER A 13 -29.33 0.36 2.83
N GLN A 14 -30.32 0.13 1.97
CA GLN A 14 -30.31 -1.00 1.04
C GLN A 14 -29.09 -0.84 0.10
N SER A 15 -28.24 -1.86 0.04
CA SER A 15 -27.09 -1.93 -0.86
C SER A 15 -27.58 -2.02 -2.30
N ILE A 16 -27.60 -0.90 -3.02
CA ILE A 16 -27.89 -0.88 -4.46
C ILE A 16 -26.60 -1.24 -5.20
N PHE A 17 -26.52 -2.45 -5.74
CA PHE A 17 -25.51 -2.88 -6.69
C PHE A 17 -25.98 -2.53 -8.11
N THR A 18 -25.19 -1.77 -8.86
CA THR A 18 -25.39 -1.56 -10.30
C THR A 18 -24.22 -2.22 -11.03
N VAL A 19 -24.48 -2.97 -12.10
CA VAL A 19 -23.45 -3.64 -12.91
C VAL A 19 -23.50 -3.08 -14.34
N ASN A 20 -22.42 -2.44 -14.79
CA ASN A 20 -22.27 -2.01 -16.20
C ASN A 20 -21.26 -2.92 -16.93
N PRO A 21 -21.70 -3.80 -17.85
CA PRO A 21 -20.86 -4.87 -18.38
C PRO A 21 -20.26 -4.57 -19.77
N ILE A 22 -19.08 -5.14 -20.04
CA ILE A 22 -18.59 -5.42 -21.40
C ILE A 22 -18.60 -6.96 -21.55
N VAL A 23 -19.47 -7.50 -22.40
CA VAL A 23 -19.71 -8.95 -22.48
C VAL A 23 -19.10 -9.54 -23.75
N THR A 24 -18.30 -10.59 -23.59
CA THR A 24 -17.97 -11.55 -24.65
C THR A 24 -18.49 -12.93 -24.24
N GLY A 25 -19.62 -13.39 -24.81
CA GLY A 25 -20.25 -14.67 -24.44
C GLY A 25 -21.77 -14.71 -24.69
N ARG A 26 -22.43 -15.83 -24.34
CA ARG A 26 -23.91 -15.94 -24.36
C ARG A 26 -24.52 -15.03 -23.30
N ALA A 27 -25.50 -14.22 -23.67
CA ALA A 27 -26.11 -13.21 -22.80
C ALA A 27 -26.66 -13.79 -21.48
N ASP A 28 -27.32 -14.95 -21.53
CA ASP A 28 -27.92 -15.59 -20.35
C ASP A 28 -26.88 -16.05 -19.32
N ALA A 29 -25.80 -16.70 -19.77
CA ALA A 29 -24.71 -17.14 -18.90
C ALA A 29 -23.96 -15.95 -18.28
N ALA A 30 -23.83 -14.85 -19.03
CA ALA A 30 -23.26 -13.62 -18.50
C ALA A 30 -24.16 -12.99 -17.42
N GLN A 31 -25.48 -13.09 -17.55
CA GLN A 31 -26.40 -12.61 -16.51
C GLN A 31 -26.33 -13.49 -15.24
N GLU A 32 -26.33 -14.81 -15.38
CA GLU A 32 -26.17 -15.74 -14.24
C GLU A 32 -24.88 -15.46 -13.45
N LEU A 33 -23.76 -15.21 -14.13
CA LEU A 33 -22.49 -14.87 -13.48
C LEU A 33 -22.54 -13.54 -12.74
N ARG A 34 -23.24 -12.53 -13.29
CA ARG A 34 -23.45 -11.25 -12.58
C ARG A 34 -24.23 -11.47 -11.30
N ASP A 35 -25.33 -12.21 -11.38
CA ASP A 35 -26.18 -12.48 -10.22
C ASP A 35 -25.39 -13.27 -9.15
N THR A 36 -24.51 -14.19 -9.59
CA THR A 36 -23.58 -14.92 -8.71
C THR A 36 -22.60 -13.97 -8.02
N ILE A 37 -21.96 -13.04 -8.75
CA ILE A 37 -21.02 -12.07 -8.17
C ILE A 37 -21.73 -11.14 -7.19
N VAL A 38 -22.95 -10.69 -7.51
CA VAL A 38 -23.74 -9.85 -6.61
C VAL A 38 -24.09 -10.62 -5.33
N ALA A 39 -24.55 -11.87 -5.44
CA ALA A 39 -24.85 -12.70 -4.28
C ALA A 39 -23.61 -12.95 -3.41
N PHE A 40 -22.46 -13.25 -4.03
CA PHE A 40 -21.18 -13.42 -3.35
C PHE A 40 -20.84 -12.24 -2.42
N TRP A 41 -20.91 -11.01 -2.92
CA TRP A 41 -20.60 -9.81 -2.13
C TRP A 41 -21.71 -9.46 -1.13
N GLN A 42 -22.97 -9.76 -1.42
CA GLN A 42 -24.06 -9.59 -0.46
C GLN A 42 -23.88 -10.47 0.77
N ASP A 43 -23.53 -11.74 0.57
CA ASP A 43 -23.32 -12.69 1.67
C ASP A 43 -22.07 -12.30 2.49
N TYR A 44 -21.02 -11.81 1.82
CA TYR A 44 -19.86 -11.21 2.47
C TYR A 44 -20.24 -10.02 3.39
N LEU A 45 -21.00 -9.05 2.86
CA LEU A 45 -21.42 -7.86 3.62
C LEU A 45 -22.35 -8.19 4.80
N ARG A 46 -23.17 -9.24 4.67
CA ARG A 46 -24.08 -9.70 5.74
C ARG A 46 -23.40 -10.56 6.81
N LEU A 47 -22.12 -10.87 6.64
CA LEU A 47 -21.39 -11.82 7.49
C LEU A 47 -22.01 -13.23 7.49
N ASP A 48 -22.71 -13.60 6.42
CA ASP A 48 -23.35 -14.90 6.28
C ASP A 48 -22.30 -15.93 5.86
N THR A 49 -21.58 -16.47 6.83
CA THR A 49 -20.48 -17.40 6.59
C THR A 49 -20.92 -18.66 5.82
N PRO A 50 -22.01 -19.35 6.19
CA PRO A 50 -22.48 -20.51 5.43
C PRO A 50 -22.78 -20.19 3.96
N SER A 51 -23.54 -19.13 3.68
CA SER A 51 -23.90 -18.76 2.31
C SER A 51 -22.66 -18.28 1.53
N TYR A 52 -21.79 -17.50 2.16
CA TYR A 52 -20.54 -17.05 1.56
C TYR A 52 -19.64 -18.22 1.14
N LEU A 53 -19.47 -19.22 2.01
CA LEU A 53 -18.66 -20.41 1.73
C LEU A 53 -19.26 -21.30 0.63
N ASN A 54 -20.58 -21.28 0.43
CA ASN A 54 -21.25 -22.04 -0.63
C ASN A 54 -20.89 -21.54 -2.04
N HIS A 55 -20.46 -20.28 -2.17
CA HIS A 55 -19.95 -19.77 -3.45
C HIS A 55 -18.60 -20.35 -3.83
N PHE A 56 -17.83 -20.95 -2.92
CA PHE A 56 -16.53 -21.53 -3.23
C PHE A 56 -16.62 -23.02 -3.52
N THR A 57 -15.76 -23.54 -4.39
CA THR A 57 -15.50 -25.00 -4.45
C THR A 57 -14.74 -25.47 -3.20
N PRO A 58 -14.80 -26.77 -2.83
CA PRO A 58 -14.10 -27.28 -1.64
C PRO A 58 -12.59 -27.00 -1.63
N ASP A 59 -11.98 -26.98 -2.82
CA ASP A 59 -10.55 -26.80 -3.09
C ASP A 59 -10.20 -25.39 -3.60
N ALA A 60 -11.10 -24.40 -3.44
CA ALA A 60 -10.88 -23.06 -3.95
C ALA A 60 -9.64 -22.38 -3.36
N ILE A 61 -8.95 -21.58 -4.17
CA ILE A 61 -7.87 -20.70 -3.70
C ILE A 61 -8.39 -19.28 -3.62
N ARG A 62 -8.19 -18.64 -2.47
CA ARG A 62 -8.51 -17.23 -2.24
C ARG A 62 -7.26 -16.47 -1.80
N LEU A 63 -6.86 -15.50 -2.62
CA LEU A 63 -5.75 -14.58 -2.40
C LEU A 63 -6.34 -13.21 -2.13
N SER A 64 -6.60 -12.89 -0.86
CA SER A 64 -7.38 -11.69 -0.53
C SER A 64 -6.54 -10.56 0.05
N GLY A 65 -6.48 -9.45 -0.68
CA GLY A 65 -5.82 -8.22 -0.26
C GLY A 65 -6.41 -7.65 1.02
N ARG A 66 -7.73 -7.80 1.23
CA ARG A 66 -8.43 -7.43 2.48
C ARG A 66 -7.91 -8.22 3.68
N SER A 67 -7.86 -9.55 3.58
CA SER A 67 -7.34 -10.40 4.66
C SER A 67 -5.82 -10.35 4.79
N GLY A 68 -5.10 -10.00 3.73
CA GLY A 68 -3.65 -10.16 3.65
C GLY A 68 -3.20 -11.62 3.70
N ALA A 69 -4.08 -12.59 3.40
CA ALA A 69 -3.80 -14.01 3.53
C ALA A 69 -4.14 -14.81 2.26
N ARG A 70 -3.33 -15.86 2.04
CA ARG A 70 -3.64 -16.96 1.12
C ARG A 70 -4.44 -18.02 1.86
N GLN A 71 -5.61 -18.36 1.34
CA GLN A 71 -6.53 -19.34 1.91
C GLN A 71 -6.79 -20.44 0.87
N VAL A 72 -6.46 -21.68 1.22
CA VAL A 72 -6.65 -22.85 0.33
C VAL A 72 -7.72 -23.76 0.92
N GLY A 73 -8.83 -23.87 0.20
CA GLY A 73 -10.02 -24.62 0.58
C GLY A 73 -10.95 -23.88 1.54
N ARG A 74 -12.20 -24.34 1.61
CA ARG A 74 -13.27 -23.67 2.39
C ARG A 74 -12.92 -23.50 3.86
N SER A 75 -12.24 -24.46 4.48
CA SER A 75 -11.86 -24.38 5.90
C SER A 75 -10.87 -23.25 6.19
N ALA A 76 -9.88 -23.05 5.32
CA ALA A 76 -8.92 -21.94 5.46
C ALA A 76 -9.60 -20.59 5.19
N ILE A 77 -10.53 -20.53 4.22
CA ILE A 77 -11.33 -19.34 3.96
C ILE A 77 -12.15 -18.98 5.20
N GLN A 78 -12.90 -19.94 5.75
CA GLN A 78 -13.70 -19.76 6.96
C GLN A 78 -12.85 -19.26 8.15
N ALA A 79 -11.67 -19.84 8.35
CA ALA A 79 -10.79 -19.48 9.46
C ALA A 79 -10.23 -18.05 9.35
N GLY A 80 -10.01 -17.55 8.13
CA GLY A 80 -9.49 -16.20 7.92
C GLY A 80 -10.55 -15.09 7.90
N MET A 81 -11.82 -15.44 7.70
CA MET A 81 -12.90 -14.45 7.62
C MET A 81 -13.05 -13.59 8.88
N PRO A 82 -13.01 -14.11 10.13
CA PRO A 82 -13.16 -13.27 11.33
C PRO A 82 -12.15 -12.11 11.41
N ALA A 83 -10.87 -12.38 11.16
CA ALA A 83 -9.81 -11.36 11.22
C ALA A 83 -9.93 -10.31 10.11
N GLU A 84 -10.26 -10.74 8.88
CA GLU A 84 -10.55 -9.82 7.77
C GLU A 84 -11.76 -8.95 8.11
N TRP A 85 -12.80 -9.61 8.61
CA TRP A 85 -14.01 -8.96 9.02
C TRP A 85 -13.69 -7.94 10.08
N GLU A 86 -13.12 -8.26 11.24
CA GLU A 86 -12.74 -7.35 12.35
C GLU A 86 -12.20 -5.96 11.97
N ALA A 87 -11.65 -5.77 10.77
CA ALA A 87 -11.23 -4.46 10.26
C ALA A 87 -12.34 -3.42 9.91
N PHE A 88 -13.62 -3.75 9.68
CA PHE A 88 -14.58 -2.75 9.09
C PHE A 88 -15.81 -2.36 9.94
N GLU A 89 -16.26 -1.12 10.10
CA GLU A 89 -17.44 -0.83 10.95
C GLU A 89 -18.70 -1.74 10.73
N ARG A 90 -19.34 -2.22 11.81
CA ARG A 90 -20.49 -3.14 11.75
C ARG A 90 -21.73 -2.69 12.52
N PRO A 91 -22.44 -1.63 12.10
CA PRO A 91 -23.73 -1.32 12.68
C PRO A 91 -24.66 -2.54 12.50
N LYS A 92 -25.23 -3.04 13.59
CA LYS A 92 -26.17 -4.17 13.57
C LYS A 92 -25.59 -5.46 12.95
N ASN A 93 -24.28 -5.67 13.11
CA ASN A 93 -23.57 -6.86 12.60
C ASN A 93 -23.61 -7.04 11.07
N VAL A 94 -23.63 -5.93 10.32
CA VAL A 94 -23.48 -5.90 8.85
C VAL A 94 -22.31 -4.98 8.53
N ILE A 95 -21.46 -5.35 7.57
CA ILE A 95 -20.37 -4.48 7.11
C ILE A 95 -20.95 -3.16 6.61
N ALA A 96 -20.49 -2.04 7.17
CA ALA A 96 -20.90 -0.69 6.78
C ALA A 96 -20.27 -0.25 5.45
N GLU A 97 -20.48 -1.04 4.40
CA GLU A 97 -20.00 -0.74 3.05
C GLU A 97 -21.14 -0.91 2.05
N LYS A 98 -21.18 0.02 1.09
CA LYS A 98 -21.96 -0.11 -0.13
C LYS A 98 -21.00 -0.36 -1.27
N MET A 99 -21.08 -1.54 -1.86
CA MET A 99 -20.26 -1.97 -2.99
C MET A 99 -21.05 -1.85 -4.30
N THR A 100 -20.37 -1.42 -5.37
CA THR A 100 -20.92 -1.31 -6.73
C THR A 100 -19.91 -1.88 -7.72
N VAL A 101 -20.35 -2.73 -8.66
CA VAL A 101 -19.48 -3.25 -9.73
C VAL A 101 -19.51 -2.29 -10.92
N GLU A 102 -18.48 -1.46 -11.07
CA GLU A 102 -18.47 -0.40 -12.08
C GLU A 102 -18.23 -0.91 -13.50
N ARG A 103 -17.40 -1.93 -13.64
CA ARG A 103 -17.06 -2.57 -14.91
C ARG A 103 -16.78 -4.04 -14.67
N ALA A 104 -17.32 -4.92 -15.50
CA ALA A 104 -17.03 -6.34 -15.47
C ALA A 104 -16.78 -6.88 -16.88
N GLU A 105 -15.80 -7.76 -16.98
CA GLU A 105 -15.41 -8.49 -18.18
C GLU A 105 -15.47 -9.99 -17.90
N PHE A 106 -16.12 -10.72 -18.80
CA PHE A 106 -16.35 -12.15 -18.67
C PHE A 106 -15.75 -12.91 -19.85
N HIS A 107 -15.10 -14.03 -19.54
CA HIS A 107 -14.80 -15.07 -20.51
C HIS A 107 -15.55 -16.33 -20.09
N ILE A 108 -16.42 -16.87 -20.96
CA ILE A 108 -17.29 -18.01 -20.63
C ILE A 108 -17.09 -19.12 -21.66
N GLU A 109 -16.74 -20.31 -21.18
CA GLU A 109 -16.52 -21.51 -21.97
C GLU A 109 -17.22 -22.71 -21.32
N GLY A 110 -18.43 -23.04 -21.81
CA GLY A 110 -19.21 -24.16 -21.28
C GLY A 110 -19.52 -24.00 -19.78
N ASN A 111 -18.96 -24.89 -18.95
CA ASN A 111 -19.11 -24.87 -17.48
C ASN A 111 -17.99 -24.11 -16.76
N PHE A 112 -17.22 -23.32 -17.49
CA PHE A 112 -16.09 -22.56 -16.98
C PHE A 112 -16.27 -21.08 -17.31
N ALA A 113 -15.94 -20.19 -16.37
CA ALA A 113 -15.87 -18.77 -16.63
C ALA A 113 -14.79 -18.04 -15.82
N THR A 114 -14.20 -17.00 -16.37
CA THR A 114 -13.43 -16.02 -15.61
C THR A 114 -14.15 -14.67 -15.62
N ALA A 115 -13.99 -13.93 -14.53
CA ALA A 115 -14.47 -12.56 -14.41
C ALA A 115 -13.36 -11.66 -13.88
N ILE A 116 -13.20 -10.51 -14.52
CA ILE A 116 -12.39 -9.40 -14.05
C ILE A 116 -13.32 -8.22 -13.85
N TYR A 117 -13.36 -7.66 -12.64
CA TYR A 117 -14.25 -6.54 -12.38
C TYR A 117 -13.70 -5.53 -11.39
N TRP A 118 -14.06 -4.27 -11.66
CA TRP A 118 -13.81 -3.13 -10.80
C TRP A 118 -14.97 -2.94 -9.84
N MET A 119 -14.64 -2.68 -8.59
CA MET A 119 -15.60 -2.46 -7.52
C MET A 119 -15.34 -1.10 -6.88
N ALA A 120 -16.37 -0.27 -6.83
CA ALA A 120 -16.37 0.96 -6.05
C ALA A 120 -17.05 0.69 -4.70
N VAL A 121 -16.47 1.25 -3.64
CA VAL A 121 -16.97 1.16 -2.27
C VAL A 121 -17.27 2.55 -1.77
N LYS A 122 -18.41 2.70 -1.11
CA LYS A 122 -18.68 3.82 -0.21
C LYS A 122 -18.93 3.23 1.17
N GLY A 123 -18.08 3.57 2.12
CA GLY A 123 -18.07 2.91 3.43
C GLY A 123 -18.16 3.86 4.60
N GLY A 124 -18.39 3.25 5.76
CA GLY A 124 -18.38 3.84 7.08
C GLY A 124 -19.72 4.45 7.53
N THR A 125 -20.03 4.17 8.78
CA THR A 125 -21.12 4.76 9.55
C THR A 125 -20.65 5.99 10.31
N ARG A 126 -19.42 5.94 10.81
CA ARG A 126 -18.77 7.01 11.58
C ARG A 126 -17.87 7.86 10.69
N TRP A 127 -17.05 7.22 9.85
CA TRP A 127 -16.16 7.92 8.91
C TRP A 127 -16.55 7.58 7.48
N HIS A 128 -17.08 8.55 6.74
CA HIS A 128 -17.38 8.29 5.33
C HIS A 128 -16.09 8.20 4.53
N TYR A 129 -15.89 7.07 3.86
CA TYR A 129 -14.77 6.88 2.92
C TYR A 129 -15.27 6.32 1.59
N THR A 130 -14.43 6.45 0.57
CA THR A 130 -14.56 5.67 -0.66
C THR A 130 -13.32 4.85 -0.87
N ASP A 131 -13.51 3.67 -1.45
CA ASP A 131 -12.41 2.80 -1.84
C ASP A 131 -12.73 2.20 -3.21
N GLN A 132 -11.73 1.65 -3.87
CA GLN A 132 -11.86 0.91 -5.10
C GLN A 132 -11.03 -0.37 -5.04
N GLY A 133 -11.60 -1.43 -5.60
CA GLY A 133 -10.93 -2.71 -5.74
C GLY A 133 -10.99 -3.25 -7.16
N LEU A 134 -10.06 -4.12 -7.47
CA LEU A 134 -10.03 -4.90 -8.69
C LEU A 134 -9.99 -6.39 -8.33
N VAL A 135 -10.92 -7.15 -8.91
CA VAL A 135 -11.11 -8.55 -8.56
C VAL A 135 -10.99 -9.42 -9.80
N PHE A 136 -10.23 -10.50 -9.67
CA PHE A 136 -10.22 -11.63 -10.58
C PHE A 136 -10.86 -12.85 -9.91
N GLN A 137 -11.83 -13.48 -10.57
CA GLN A 137 -12.43 -14.74 -10.15
C GLN A 137 -12.49 -15.72 -11.32
N ALA A 138 -12.23 -17.00 -11.04
CA ALA A 138 -12.52 -18.11 -11.94
C ALA A 138 -13.61 -18.99 -11.32
N PHE A 139 -14.52 -19.50 -12.15
CA PHE A 139 -15.75 -20.18 -11.75
C PHE A 139 -15.98 -21.49 -12.48
N VAL A 140 -16.35 -22.55 -11.77
CA VAL A 140 -16.87 -23.78 -12.37
C VAL A 140 -18.37 -23.88 -12.10
N LYS A 141 -19.16 -24.26 -13.10
CA LYS A 141 -20.59 -24.56 -12.93
C LYS A 141 -20.75 -25.99 -12.41
N GLN A 142 -21.18 -26.13 -11.16
CA GLN A 142 -21.46 -27.39 -10.47
C GLN A 142 -22.90 -27.36 -9.98
N ASP A 143 -23.68 -28.41 -10.22
CA ASP A 143 -25.09 -28.50 -9.79
C ASP A 143 -25.93 -27.28 -10.24
N GLN A 144 -25.71 -26.82 -11.48
CA GLN A 144 -26.30 -25.60 -12.06
C GLN A 144 -25.91 -24.27 -11.38
N GLN A 145 -24.96 -24.28 -10.45
CA GLN A 145 -24.48 -23.08 -9.75
C GLN A 145 -23.03 -22.77 -10.11
N TRP A 146 -22.74 -21.50 -10.37
CA TRP A 146 -21.37 -21.04 -10.53
C TRP A 146 -20.68 -20.98 -9.17
N ARG A 147 -19.54 -21.68 -9.05
CA ARG A 147 -18.72 -21.68 -7.83
C ARG A 147 -17.30 -21.22 -8.13
N VAL A 148 -16.79 -20.34 -7.29
CA VAL A 148 -15.43 -19.81 -7.34
C VAL A 148 -14.42 -20.93 -7.07
N VAL A 149 -13.48 -21.08 -8.00
CA VAL A 149 -12.32 -21.99 -7.88
C VAL A 149 -11.03 -21.24 -7.60
N HIS A 150 -10.95 -19.98 -8.02
CA HIS A 150 -9.83 -19.08 -7.79
C HIS A 150 -10.34 -17.67 -7.58
N HIS A 151 -9.81 -16.96 -6.60
CA HIS A 151 -10.13 -15.58 -6.29
C HIS A 151 -8.84 -14.81 -5.99
N THR A 152 -8.69 -13.64 -6.59
CA THR A 152 -7.62 -12.70 -6.26
C THR A 152 -8.18 -11.29 -6.27
N ASP A 153 -7.98 -10.55 -5.19
CA ASP A 153 -8.50 -9.19 -5.04
C ASP A 153 -7.41 -8.22 -4.58
N ALA A 154 -7.40 -7.04 -5.19
CA ALA A 154 -6.60 -5.87 -4.80
C ALA A 154 -7.54 -4.73 -4.41
N TRP A 155 -7.14 -3.95 -3.40
CA TRP A 155 -7.95 -2.89 -2.77
C TRP A 155 -7.09 -1.67 -2.47
N SER A 156 -7.75 -0.59 -2.02
CA SER A 156 -7.09 0.71 -1.80
C SER A 156 -6.52 1.25 -3.10
N LEU A 157 -7.25 1.05 -4.21
CA LEU A 157 -6.86 1.50 -5.53
C LEU A 157 -7.41 2.91 -5.80
N ASP A 158 -6.66 3.70 -6.53
CA ASP A 158 -7.05 5.04 -6.96
C ASP A 158 -6.99 5.16 -8.48
N TYR A 159 -7.92 4.49 -9.16
CA TYR A 159 -8.00 4.50 -10.62
C TYR A 159 -9.34 5.05 -11.09
N ASN A 160 -9.32 6.01 -12.01
CA ASN A 160 -10.56 6.46 -12.64
C ASN A 160 -10.97 5.48 -13.74
N VAL A 161 -11.84 4.54 -13.38
CA VAL A 161 -12.31 3.47 -14.28
C VAL A 161 -13.04 4.03 -15.51
N SER A 162 -13.78 5.13 -15.34
CA SER A 162 -14.56 5.72 -16.43
C SER A 162 -13.68 6.45 -17.45
N GLU A 163 -12.65 7.17 -16.98
CA GLU A 163 -11.70 7.88 -17.85
C GLU A 163 -10.54 7.00 -18.32
N GLN A 164 -10.40 5.81 -17.74
CA GLN A 164 -9.27 4.90 -17.95
C GLN A 164 -7.91 5.58 -17.73
N LYS A 165 -7.81 6.31 -16.62
CA LYS A 165 -6.62 7.07 -16.23
C LYS A 165 -6.34 6.87 -14.76
N PRO A 166 -5.08 7.11 -14.32
CA PRO A 166 -4.81 7.30 -12.91
C PRO A 166 -5.84 8.20 -12.24
N GLY A 167 -6.22 7.85 -11.01
CA GLY A 167 -7.08 8.69 -10.20
C GLY A 167 -6.47 10.06 -9.92
N ALA A 168 -7.21 10.90 -9.21
CA ALA A 168 -6.75 12.24 -8.86
C ALA A 168 -5.71 12.22 -7.72
N GLY A 169 -5.44 11.07 -7.10
CA GLY A 169 -4.66 10.93 -5.89
C GLY A 169 -3.14 10.98 -6.10
N ALA A 170 -2.50 11.04 -4.94
CA ALA A 170 -1.07 11.16 -4.66
C ALA A 170 -0.16 11.58 -5.82
N THR A 171 0.22 12.86 -5.84
CA THR A 171 1.23 13.39 -6.77
C THR A 171 2.67 13.19 -6.30
N PHE A 172 2.87 12.56 -5.14
CA PHE A 172 4.19 12.47 -4.50
C PHE A 172 4.38 11.18 -3.68
N ASP A 173 5.65 10.88 -3.45
CA ASP A 173 6.15 9.80 -2.59
C ASP A 173 7.03 10.41 -1.51
N PHE A 174 6.98 9.91 -0.28
CA PHE A 174 7.91 10.30 0.77
C PHE A 174 8.25 9.12 1.67
N ASP A 175 9.50 9.11 2.14
CA ASP A 175 9.94 8.31 3.28
C ASP A 175 10.01 9.22 4.52
N PHE A 176 10.09 8.63 5.71
CA PHE A 176 10.20 9.39 6.95
C PHE A 176 11.33 8.85 7.81
N ALA A 177 12.16 9.75 8.34
CA ALA A 177 13.32 9.39 9.16
C ALA A 177 13.22 9.92 10.60
N TYR A 178 13.75 9.14 11.54
CA TYR A 178 14.16 9.63 12.85
C TYR A 178 15.68 9.65 13.01
N PRO A 179 16.24 10.74 13.58
CA PRO A 179 17.62 10.73 14.01
C PRO A 179 17.78 9.81 15.22
N VAL A 180 18.88 9.06 15.24
CA VAL A 180 19.28 8.19 16.36
C VAL A 180 20.76 8.38 16.69
N LYS A 181 21.13 8.20 17.97
CA LYS A 181 22.55 8.23 18.38
C LYS A 181 23.16 6.84 18.38
N ASP A 182 22.38 5.84 18.79
CA ASP A 182 22.77 4.43 18.81
C ASP A 182 21.84 3.63 17.88
N LEU A 183 22.29 3.39 16.65
CA LEU A 183 21.51 2.70 15.64
C LEU A 183 21.21 1.26 16.05
N THR A 184 22.15 0.55 16.67
CA THR A 184 21.95 -0.84 17.10
C THR A 184 20.87 -0.94 18.17
N ARG A 185 20.92 -0.05 19.17
CA ARG A 185 19.89 0.02 20.21
C ARG A 185 18.52 0.40 19.64
N ALA A 186 18.48 1.36 18.71
CA ALA A 186 17.24 1.74 18.06
C ALA A 186 16.65 0.58 17.24
N ILE A 187 17.44 -0.15 16.45
CA ILE A 187 16.98 -1.35 15.73
C ILE A 187 16.40 -2.37 16.72
N GLN A 188 17.09 -2.68 17.82
CA GLN A 188 16.60 -3.62 18.84
C GLN A 188 15.25 -3.19 19.43
N PHE A 189 15.03 -1.89 19.61
CA PHE A 189 13.76 -1.36 20.10
C PHE A 189 12.62 -1.48 19.08
N TYR A 190 12.89 -1.20 17.80
CA TYR A 190 11.86 -1.16 16.76
C TYR A 190 11.55 -2.53 16.14
N THR A 191 12.51 -3.46 16.08
CA THR A 191 12.29 -4.77 15.43
C THR A 191 11.09 -5.55 15.99
N PRO A 192 10.86 -5.65 17.31
CA PRO A 192 9.68 -6.33 17.85
C PRO A 192 8.34 -5.65 17.50
N LEU A 193 8.38 -4.36 17.16
CA LEU A 193 7.21 -3.55 16.83
C LEU A 193 6.88 -3.54 15.34
N LEU A 194 7.92 -3.48 14.50
CA LEU A 194 7.81 -3.25 13.05
C LEU A 194 8.20 -4.47 12.21
N GLY A 195 8.90 -5.44 12.80
CA GLY A 195 9.56 -6.54 12.09
C GLY A 195 11.02 -6.21 11.76
N GLU A 196 11.71 -7.14 11.12
CA GLU A 196 13.11 -6.96 10.73
C GLU A 196 13.26 -5.81 9.72
N PRO A 197 14.30 -4.96 9.85
CA PRO A 197 14.62 -3.99 8.81
C PRO A 197 14.94 -4.71 7.49
N GLU A 198 14.53 -4.11 6.37
CA GLU A 198 14.82 -4.66 5.04
C GLU A 198 16.29 -4.49 4.67
N SER A 199 16.94 -3.45 5.22
CA SER A 199 18.36 -3.16 5.04
C SER A 199 18.93 -2.45 6.27
N VAL A 200 20.19 -2.74 6.57
CA VAL A 200 20.97 -2.07 7.63
C VAL A 200 22.35 -1.75 7.07
N THR A 201 22.76 -0.50 7.27
CA THR A 201 24.13 -0.01 7.03
C THR A 201 24.69 0.53 8.34
N PRO A 202 25.98 0.92 8.41
CA PRO A 202 26.54 1.51 9.63
C PRO A 202 25.82 2.77 10.13
N THR A 203 25.09 3.48 9.26
CA THR A 203 24.46 4.76 9.57
C THR A 203 22.95 4.80 9.39
N HIS A 204 22.34 3.75 8.83
CA HIS A 204 20.91 3.72 8.53
C HIS A 204 20.31 2.32 8.71
N ALA A 205 19.05 2.26 9.13
CA ALA A 205 18.20 1.07 9.02
C ALA A 205 16.87 1.44 8.38
N TRP A 206 16.43 0.65 7.41
CA TRP A 206 15.17 0.87 6.68
C TRP A 206 14.16 -0.20 7.05
N PHE A 207 12.96 0.22 7.40
CA PHE A 207 11.79 -0.64 7.60
C PHE A 207 10.80 -0.40 6.48
N ASN A 208 10.40 -1.46 5.77
CA ASN A 208 9.35 -1.41 4.76
C ASN A 208 7.99 -1.59 5.45
N LEU A 209 7.13 -0.59 5.32
CA LEU A 209 5.82 -0.56 5.96
C LEU A 209 4.72 -0.39 4.90
N ARG A 210 4.73 -1.29 3.91
CA ARG A 210 3.79 -1.34 2.77
C ARG A 210 3.96 -0.17 1.79
N GLY A 211 5.21 0.15 1.49
CA GLY A 211 5.64 1.09 0.45
C GLY A 211 6.23 2.38 0.99
N GLY A 212 5.71 2.92 2.09
CA GLY A 212 6.35 4.01 2.83
C GLY A 212 7.47 3.45 3.72
N ARG A 213 8.68 4.00 3.62
CA ARG A 213 9.78 3.56 4.50
C ARG A 213 9.86 4.40 5.76
N PHE A 214 10.09 3.71 6.86
CA PHE A 214 10.61 4.31 8.07
C PHE A 214 12.12 4.10 8.15
N ILE A 215 12.85 5.18 8.38
CA ILE A 215 14.31 5.20 8.40
C ILE A 215 14.79 5.59 9.80
N LEU A 216 15.66 4.79 10.39
CA LEU A 216 16.50 5.20 11.50
C LEU A 216 17.83 5.65 10.93
N GLU A 217 18.30 6.85 11.24
CA GLU A 217 19.59 7.30 10.74
C GLU A 217 20.42 8.09 11.75
N THR A 218 21.74 7.96 11.63
CA THR A 218 22.69 8.64 12.51
C THR A 218 23.09 10.04 12.02
N SER A 219 22.67 10.42 10.81
CA SER A 219 22.99 11.74 10.25
C SER A 219 22.21 12.82 10.99
N THR A 220 22.87 13.95 11.27
CA THR A 220 22.24 15.06 11.99
C THR A 220 21.90 16.26 11.10
N TRP A 221 22.14 16.19 9.79
CA TRP A 221 21.99 17.31 8.84
C TRP A 221 22.65 18.61 9.34
N GLY A 222 23.87 18.49 9.89
CA GLY A 222 24.60 19.59 10.52
C GLY A 222 23.94 20.08 11.81
N GLY A 223 23.47 19.16 12.65
CA GLY A 223 22.85 19.44 13.97
C GLY A 223 21.38 19.87 13.95
N ARG A 224 20.67 19.64 12.83
CA ARG A 224 19.26 19.99 12.64
C ARG A 224 18.30 18.82 12.82
N ALA A 225 18.80 17.59 12.66
CA ALA A 225 18.10 16.39 13.08
C ALA A 225 18.85 15.82 14.29
N GLN A 226 18.47 16.27 15.47
CA GLN A 226 19.02 15.78 16.72
C GLN A 226 17.90 15.30 17.62
N VAL A 227 18.19 14.24 18.37
CA VAL A 227 17.27 13.72 19.36
C VAL A 227 17.13 14.72 20.50
N ARG A 228 15.94 15.31 20.61
CA ARG A 228 15.49 16.08 21.77
C ARG A 228 14.48 15.23 22.51
N LYS A 229 14.82 14.89 23.75
CA LYS A 229 14.05 13.93 24.55
C LYS A 229 12.61 14.41 24.72
N GLN A 230 11.67 13.48 24.55
CA GLN A 230 10.23 13.71 24.71
C GLN A 230 9.64 14.70 23.72
N LEU A 231 10.34 14.96 22.61
CA LEU A 231 9.84 15.78 21.51
C LEU A 231 9.86 14.98 20.19
N PRO A 232 8.97 15.32 19.24
CA PRO A 232 9.10 14.93 17.85
C PRO A 232 10.41 15.46 17.24
N ASN A 233 11.16 14.59 16.55
CA ASN A 233 12.46 14.92 15.94
C ASN A 233 12.61 14.40 14.51
N GLY A 234 11.52 13.91 13.90
CA GLY A 234 11.54 13.30 12.58
C GLY A 234 11.38 14.31 11.45
N TYR A 235 11.62 13.85 10.23
CA TYR A 235 11.52 14.64 9.01
C TYR A 235 11.22 13.77 7.79
N ALA A 236 10.70 14.41 6.74
CA ALA A 236 10.20 13.77 5.54
C ALA A 236 11.23 13.93 4.43
N LEU A 237 11.34 12.86 3.65
CA LEU A 237 12.27 12.72 2.56
C LEU A 237 11.41 12.56 1.30
N PHE A 238 11.08 13.71 0.70
CA PHE A 238 10.23 13.80 -0.47
C PHE A 238 10.99 13.29 -1.69
N SER A 239 10.46 12.26 -2.33
CA SER A 239 11.04 11.71 -3.55
C SER A 239 10.79 12.66 -4.71
N VAL A 240 11.87 13.09 -5.38
CA VAL A 240 11.80 14.00 -6.53
C VAL A 240 12.51 13.36 -7.74
N PRO A 241 12.02 13.58 -8.98
CA PRO A 241 12.67 13.01 -10.16
C PRO A 241 14.06 13.59 -10.46
N ASP A 242 14.31 14.83 -10.05
CA ASP A 242 15.55 15.58 -10.27
C ASP A 242 15.71 16.60 -9.13
N ALA A 243 16.68 16.38 -8.25
CA ALA A 243 16.91 17.24 -7.09
C ALA A 243 17.47 18.61 -7.48
N GLU A 244 18.21 18.73 -8.59
CA GLU A 244 18.79 20.00 -9.04
C GLU A 244 17.72 20.92 -9.62
N THR A 245 16.90 20.38 -10.53
CA THR A 245 15.79 21.12 -11.14
C THR A 245 14.79 21.57 -10.06
N GLU A 246 14.45 20.69 -9.13
CA GLU A 246 13.50 21.00 -8.06
C GLU A 246 14.07 22.02 -7.07
N ALA A 247 15.35 21.90 -6.67
CA ALA A 247 16.01 22.88 -5.83
C ALA A 247 16.06 24.27 -6.49
N ALA A 248 16.33 24.34 -7.79
CA ALA A 248 16.30 25.60 -8.55
C ALA A 248 14.90 26.21 -8.56
N ARG A 249 13.86 25.41 -8.81
CA ARG A 249 12.44 25.84 -8.79
C ARG A 249 12.04 26.39 -7.42
N LEU A 250 12.37 25.68 -6.35
CA LEU A 250 12.06 26.12 -4.98
C LEU A 250 12.85 27.38 -4.58
N THR A 251 14.10 27.51 -5.03
CA THR A 251 14.89 28.74 -4.84
C THR A 251 14.23 29.94 -5.52
N GLN A 252 13.75 29.78 -6.76
CA GLN A 252 12.98 30.82 -7.48
C GLN A 252 11.68 31.17 -6.74
N ALA A 253 11.03 30.18 -6.13
CA ALA A 253 9.87 30.36 -5.27
C ALA A 253 10.22 30.92 -3.87
N LYS A 254 11.48 31.32 -3.63
CA LYS A 254 11.99 31.90 -2.38
C LYS A 254 11.92 30.96 -1.17
N VAL A 255 11.92 29.65 -1.41
CA VAL A 255 12.06 28.65 -0.34
C VAL A 255 13.50 28.62 0.13
N LYS A 256 13.70 28.48 1.44
CA LYS A 256 15.03 28.47 2.03
C LYS A 256 15.63 27.06 1.94
N LEU A 257 16.56 26.88 1.00
CA LEU A 257 17.40 25.69 0.93
C LEU A 257 18.67 25.90 1.76
N LEU A 258 19.08 24.85 2.47
CA LEU A 258 20.21 24.87 3.40
C LEU A 258 21.50 24.38 2.75
N SER A 259 21.39 23.67 1.65
CA SER A 259 22.51 23.19 0.84
C SER A 259 22.14 23.28 -0.63
N GLN A 260 23.15 23.31 -1.49
CA GLN A 260 22.94 22.88 -2.88
C GLN A 260 22.68 21.36 -2.89
N PRO A 261 22.12 20.82 -3.99
CA PRO A 261 22.05 19.38 -4.19
C PRO A 261 23.41 18.70 -3.97
N GLN A 262 23.41 17.61 -3.21
CA GLN A 262 24.61 16.88 -2.78
C GLN A 262 24.41 15.38 -3.00
N LYS A 263 25.51 14.67 -3.27
CA LYS A 263 25.49 13.21 -3.42
C LYS A 263 25.50 12.50 -2.06
N LEU A 264 24.65 11.49 -1.92
CA LEU A 264 24.66 10.50 -0.84
C LEU A 264 24.68 9.10 -1.47
N GLY A 265 25.88 8.52 -1.57
CA GLY A 265 26.05 7.31 -2.39
C GLY A 265 25.74 7.60 -3.86
N VAL A 266 24.80 6.87 -4.44
CA VAL A 266 24.34 7.10 -5.84
C VAL A 266 23.30 8.23 -5.93
N ASP A 267 22.61 8.51 -4.84
CA ASP A 267 21.48 9.44 -4.77
C ASP A 267 21.91 10.88 -4.67
N THR A 268 20.98 11.78 -5.02
CA THR A 268 21.14 13.21 -4.82
C THR A 268 20.11 13.69 -3.81
N TYR A 269 20.50 14.54 -2.86
CA TYR A 269 19.57 15.15 -1.90
C TYR A 269 19.78 16.66 -1.79
N CYS A 270 18.75 17.35 -1.31
CA CYS A 270 18.83 18.76 -0.93
C CYS A 270 17.99 19.00 0.33
N VAL A 271 18.55 19.71 1.31
CA VAL A 271 17.85 19.99 2.57
C VAL A 271 17.18 21.37 2.50
N GLY A 272 15.91 21.45 2.88
CA GLY A 272 15.13 22.68 2.90
C GLY A 272 14.49 22.98 4.25
N LEU A 273 13.98 24.20 4.37
CA LEU A 273 13.15 24.63 5.49
C LEU A 273 11.81 25.15 4.98
N ASP A 274 10.72 24.73 5.62
CA ASP A 274 9.40 25.30 5.37
C ASP A 274 9.25 26.71 6.01
N LYS A 275 8.05 27.28 5.92
CA LYS A 275 7.74 28.62 6.46
C LYS A 275 7.91 28.72 7.98
N ASP A 276 7.66 27.65 8.71
CA ASP A 276 7.84 27.57 10.16
C ASP A 276 9.24 27.06 10.55
N GLN A 277 10.12 26.94 9.56
CA GLN A 277 11.49 26.45 9.68
C GLN A 277 11.58 24.98 10.13
N ASN A 278 10.60 24.15 9.77
CA ASN A 278 10.72 22.70 9.85
C ASN A 278 11.65 22.18 8.75
N LEU A 279 12.46 21.18 9.10
CA LEU A 279 13.32 20.48 8.16
C LEU A 279 12.51 19.60 7.20
N PHE A 280 12.83 19.65 5.91
CA PHE A 280 12.48 18.62 4.94
C PHE A 280 13.68 18.29 4.05
N VAL A 281 13.65 17.11 3.42
CA VAL A 281 14.68 16.67 2.47
C VAL A 281 14.01 16.39 1.12
N LEU A 282 14.57 16.93 0.05
CA LEU A 282 14.33 16.47 -1.31
C LEU A 282 15.31 15.35 -1.59
N TRP A 283 14.82 14.22 -2.11
CA TRP A 283 15.62 13.04 -2.37
C TRP A 283 15.35 12.53 -3.79
N GLU A 284 16.37 12.55 -4.64
CA GLU A 284 16.38 11.91 -5.94
C GLU A 284 17.11 10.57 -5.84
N LYS A 285 16.36 9.48 -6.01
CA LYS A 285 16.88 8.11 -5.99
C LYS A 285 17.38 7.73 -7.39
N ASP A 286 18.66 7.40 -7.54
CA ASP A 286 19.21 6.94 -8.83
C ASP A 286 19.05 5.43 -8.98
N PHE A 287 17.90 5.04 -9.51
CA PHE A 287 17.58 3.65 -9.81
C PHE A 287 18.34 3.06 -11.02
N LYS A 288 19.15 3.84 -11.77
CA LYS A 288 19.88 3.35 -12.95
C LYS A 288 21.32 2.92 -12.64
N ALA A 289 21.72 2.94 -11.38
CA ALA A 289 23.11 2.73 -10.97
C ALA A 289 23.54 1.24 -10.86
N ALA A 290 22.63 0.26 -11.03
CA ALA A 290 22.92 -1.15 -10.79
C ALA A 290 23.52 -1.86 -12.03
N THR A 291 24.75 -1.50 -12.40
CA THR A 291 25.36 -1.92 -13.68
C THR A 291 25.84 -3.37 -13.72
N ASN A 292 26.17 -3.99 -12.58
CA ASN A 292 26.83 -5.30 -12.52
C ASN A 292 25.97 -6.44 -11.96
N ILE A 293 24.78 -6.14 -11.45
CA ILE A 293 23.90 -7.13 -10.80
C ILE A 293 22.74 -7.43 -11.74
N GLY A 294 22.63 -8.69 -12.17
CA GLY A 294 21.51 -9.17 -12.98
C GLY A 294 20.46 -9.87 -12.12
N PRO A 295 19.24 -10.05 -12.65
CA PRO A 295 18.19 -10.71 -11.90
C PRO A 295 18.45 -12.21 -11.74
N THR A 296 17.93 -12.78 -10.66
CA THR A 296 17.89 -14.23 -10.44
C THR A 296 16.48 -14.68 -10.08
N VAL A 297 16.09 -15.88 -10.53
CA VAL A 297 14.77 -16.46 -10.30
C VAL A 297 14.92 -17.88 -9.76
N SER A 298 14.22 -18.20 -8.67
CA SER A 298 14.21 -19.54 -8.05
C SER A 298 12.80 -19.97 -7.62
N GLY A 299 12.67 -21.21 -7.14
CA GLY A 299 11.44 -21.70 -6.49
C GLY A 299 10.35 -22.27 -7.41
N PHE A 300 10.47 -22.12 -8.73
CA PHE A 300 9.53 -22.74 -9.68
C PHE A 300 9.74 -24.27 -9.79
N PRO A 301 8.66 -25.08 -9.79
CA PRO A 301 8.78 -26.53 -9.96
C PRO A 301 9.31 -26.95 -11.34
N ALA A 302 10.52 -27.53 -11.39
CA ALA A 302 11.23 -27.83 -12.63
C ALA A 302 10.52 -28.81 -13.59
N LEU A 303 9.65 -29.69 -13.07
CA LEU A 303 8.96 -30.72 -13.85
C LEU A 303 7.59 -30.29 -14.38
N ASN A 304 7.08 -29.11 -14.00
CA ASN A 304 5.77 -28.63 -14.45
C ASN A 304 5.93 -27.71 -15.69
N PRO A 305 5.38 -28.05 -16.87
CA PRO A 305 5.50 -27.22 -18.07
C PRO A 305 4.94 -25.79 -17.91
N LEU A 306 3.80 -25.64 -17.22
CA LEU A 306 3.22 -24.31 -16.93
C LEU A 306 4.11 -23.50 -15.98
N ALA A 307 4.81 -24.17 -15.05
CA ALA A 307 5.79 -23.51 -14.19
C ALA A 307 6.96 -22.95 -14.99
N LYS A 308 7.44 -23.66 -16.03
CA LYS A 308 8.49 -23.15 -16.91
C LYS A 308 8.04 -21.91 -17.67
N THR A 309 6.81 -21.92 -18.21
CA THR A 309 6.26 -20.75 -18.90
C THR A 309 6.10 -19.56 -17.95
N ALA A 310 5.54 -19.77 -16.75
CA ALA A 310 5.41 -18.72 -15.73
C ALA A 310 6.79 -18.16 -15.30
N GLN A 311 7.77 -19.05 -15.07
CA GLN A 311 9.15 -18.66 -14.76
C GLN A 311 9.74 -17.81 -15.88
N GLN A 312 9.54 -18.20 -17.15
CA GLN A 312 10.04 -17.45 -18.29
C GLN A 312 9.40 -16.06 -18.41
N THR A 313 8.09 -15.93 -18.13
CA THR A 313 7.41 -14.63 -18.12
C THR A 313 8.06 -13.69 -17.10
N ILE A 314 8.26 -14.17 -15.88
CA ILE A 314 8.87 -13.39 -14.80
C ILE A 314 10.34 -13.10 -15.05
N GLN A 315 11.09 -14.07 -15.55
CA GLN A 315 12.48 -13.85 -15.90
C GLN A 315 12.63 -12.81 -17.00
N SER A 316 11.72 -12.79 -17.98
CA SER A 316 11.69 -11.76 -19.03
C SER A 316 11.32 -10.38 -18.47
N TRP A 317 10.38 -10.31 -17.53
CA TRP A 317 10.06 -9.07 -16.80
C TRP A 317 11.25 -8.52 -16.01
N LEU A 318 11.91 -9.36 -15.23
CA LEU A 318 13.10 -8.96 -14.46
C LEU A 318 14.27 -8.60 -15.37
N ALA A 319 14.50 -9.34 -16.46
CA ALA A 319 15.56 -9.05 -17.43
C ALA A 319 15.28 -7.81 -18.30
N MET A 320 14.09 -7.21 -18.16
CA MET A 320 13.59 -6.15 -19.04
C MET A 320 13.57 -6.56 -20.53
N ASP A 321 13.33 -7.84 -20.81
CA ASP A 321 13.26 -8.39 -22.17
C ASP A 321 11.88 -8.11 -22.79
N THR A 322 11.77 -6.94 -23.40
CA THR A 322 10.55 -6.45 -24.05
C THR A 322 10.10 -7.31 -25.24
N VAL A 323 11.05 -7.95 -25.94
CA VAL A 323 10.75 -8.75 -27.14
C VAL A 323 10.10 -10.05 -26.72
N THR A 324 10.66 -10.73 -25.72
CA THR A 324 10.09 -11.98 -25.20
C THR A 324 8.74 -11.71 -24.53
N LEU A 325 8.63 -10.67 -23.69
CA LEU A 325 7.35 -10.30 -23.07
C LEU A 325 6.24 -10.06 -24.11
N ASN A 326 6.49 -9.27 -25.15
CA ASN A 326 5.49 -9.01 -26.19
C ASN A 326 5.00 -10.28 -26.91
N ARG A 327 5.86 -11.30 -27.05
CA ARG A 327 5.47 -12.59 -27.66
C ARG A 327 4.71 -13.48 -26.69
N MET A 328 4.98 -13.38 -25.39
CA MET A 328 4.35 -14.19 -24.37
C MET A 328 2.94 -13.74 -24.02
N TYR A 329 2.63 -12.44 -24.14
CA TYR A 329 1.27 -11.95 -23.90
C TYR A 329 0.36 -12.20 -25.10
N ALA A 330 -0.87 -12.58 -24.83
CA ALA A 330 -1.93 -12.62 -25.84
C ALA A 330 -2.19 -11.19 -26.36
N PRO A 331 -2.70 -11.00 -27.59
CA PRO A 331 -2.95 -9.67 -28.15
C PRO A 331 -3.88 -8.77 -27.30
N GLN A 332 -4.81 -9.39 -26.56
CA GLN A 332 -5.72 -8.71 -25.62
C GLN A 332 -5.35 -9.00 -24.16
N GLY A 333 -4.11 -9.42 -23.91
CA GLY A 333 -3.63 -9.74 -22.58
C GLY A 333 -3.72 -8.54 -21.65
N THR A 334 -3.80 -8.78 -20.34
CA THR A 334 -3.85 -7.71 -19.33
C THR A 334 -2.72 -7.85 -18.32
N TRP A 335 -2.19 -6.72 -17.86
CA TRP A 335 -1.22 -6.64 -16.77
C TRP A 335 -1.75 -5.72 -15.67
N PHE A 336 -1.69 -6.20 -14.43
CA PHE A 336 -1.98 -5.44 -13.22
C PHE A 336 -0.90 -5.71 -12.16
N ASP A 337 -0.41 -4.66 -11.53
CA ASP A 337 0.58 -4.71 -10.46
C ASP A 337 0.35 -3.55 -9.49
N ASP A 338 -0.05 -3.85 -8.25
CA ASP A 338 -0.30 -2.86 -7.21
C ASP A 338 0.76 -2.84 -6.10
N THR A 339 1.89 -3.54 -6.30
CA THR A 339 2.96 -3.68 -5.30
C THR A 339 3.63 -2.36 -4.96
N ARG A 340 3.70 -1.45 -5.93
CA ARG A 340 4.32 -0.12 -5.77
C ARG A 340 3.42 1.03 -6.20
N LEU A 341 2.29 0.76 -6.86
CA LEU A 341 1.46 1.76 -7.51
C LEU A 341 -0.02 1.43 -7.28
N LYS A 342 -0.67 2.21 -6.43
CA LYS A 342 -2.11 2.03 -6.13
C LYS A 342 -3.01 2.81 -7.08
N HIS A 343 -2.48 3.84 -7.74
CA HIS A 343 -3.26 4.70 -8.64
C HIS A 343 -3.30 4.22 -10.10
N ARG A 344 -2.77 3.02 -10.40
CA ARG A 344 -2.71 2.49 -11.77
C ARG A 344 -3.75 1.39 -11.97
N GLY A 345 -4.36 1.42 -13.15
CA GLY A 345 -5.30 0.40 -13.60
C GLY A 345 -4.60 -0.74 -14.34
N GLN A 346 -5.39 -1.49 -15.10
CA GLN A 346 -4.89 -2.58 -15.93
C GLN A 346 -4.31 -2.05 -17.25
N GLU A 347 -3.09 -2.46 -17.55
CA GLU A 347 -2.50 -2.29 -18.88
C GLU A 347 -2.98 -3.39 -19.82
N ARG A 348 -3.11 -3.10 -21.12
CA ARG A 348 -3.77 -4.00 -22.08
C ARG A 348 -3.03 -4.09 -23.41
N GLY A 349 -2.88 -5.32 -23.89
CA GLY A 349 -2.30 -5.63 -25.18
C GLY A 349 -0.97 -4.91 -25.41
N SER A 350 -0.90 -4.09 -26.46
CA SER A 350 0.32 -3.37 -26.83
C SER A 350 0.75 -2.28 -25.85
N SER A 351 -0.07 -1.88 -24.86
CA SER A 351 0.33 -0.89 -23.85
C SER A 351 1.18 -1.48 -22.72
N ILE A 352 1.17 -2.80 -22.53
CA ILE A 352 1.82 -3.48 -21.40
C ILE A 352 3.31 -3.14 -21.35
N VAL A 353 4.05 -3.41 -22.43
CA VAL A 353 5.50 -3.17 -22.47
C VAL A 353 5.87 -1.69 -22.33
N PRO A 354 5.23 -0.75 -23.06
CA PRO A 354 5.45 0.68 -22.84
C PRO A 354 5.21 1.13 -21.39
N ALA A 355 4.18 0.60 -20.73
CA ALA A 355 3.89 0.92 -19.34
C ALA A 355 4.97 0.34 -18.39
N LEU A 356 5.40 -0.90 -18.61
CA LEU A 356 6.51 -1.51 -17.86
C LEU A 356 7.78 -0.65 -17.93
N GLN A 357 8.14 -0.17 -19.12
CA GLN A 357 9.33 0.65 -19.35
C GLN A 357 9.27 2.04 -18.71
N SER A 358 8.12 2.70 -18.81
CA SER A 358 7.98 4.11 -18.43
C SER A 358 7.50 4.32 -17.00
N VAL A 359 6.86 3.32 -16.39
CA VAL A 359 6.18 3.46 -15.09
C VAL A 359 6.72 2.47 -14.05
N TYR A 360 6.79 1.17 -14.38
CA TYR A 360 7.09 0.14 -13.37
C TYR A 360 8.60 -0.07 -13.16
N TRP A 361 9.36 -0.36 -14.21
CA TRP A 361 10.81 -0.57 -14.11
C TRP A 361 11.60 0.63 -13.54
N PRO A 362 11.21 1.90 -13.78
CA PRO A 362 11.87 3.05 -13.16
C PRO A 362 11.86 3.07 -11.63
N ARG A 363 10.98 2.30 -10.98
CA ARG A 363 10.88 2.19 -9.52
C ARG A 363 11.85 1.17 -8.91
N TYR A 364 12.69 0.52 -9.71
CA TYR A 364 13.64 -0.48 -9.27
C TYR A 364 15.07 -0.14 -9.69
N ASP A 365 16.01 -0.49 -8.83
CA ASP A 365 17.42 -0.57 -9.19
C ASP A 365 17.60 -1.49 -10.39
N ARG A 366 18.20 -0.95 -11.44
CA ARG A 366 18.36 -1.66 -12.70
C ARG A 366 19.63 -1.22 -13.43
N GLY A 367 20.03 -2.06 -14.37
CA GLY A 367 21.11 -1.79 -15.31
C GLY A 367 20.88 -2.48 -16.64
N GLN A 368 21.95 -2.68 -17.41
CA GLN A 368 21.88 -3.30 -18.74
C GLN A 368 21.41 -4.75 -18.71
N ARG A 369 21.51 -5.43 -17.57
CA ARG A 369 21.13 -6.85 -17.39
C ARG A 369 19.71 -7.05 -16.85
N GLY A 370 18.95 -5.98 -16.62
CA GLY A 370 17.64 -6.05 -16.00
C GLY A 370 17.57 -5.36 -14.64
N ILE A 371 16.51 -5.66 -13.90
CA ILE A 371 16.30 -5.28 -12.51
C ILE A 371 17.29 -6.04 -11.63
N ALA A 372 17.98 -5.33 -10.73
CA ALA A 372 18.90 -5.91 -9.76
C ALA A 372 18.12 -6.49 -8.58
N ALA A 373 17.47 -7.64 -8.80
CA ALA A 373 16.69 -8.31 -7.78
C ALA A 373 16.77 -9.84 -7.85
N HIS A 374 16.58 -10.47 -6.70
CA HIS A 374 16.30 -11.89 -6.58
C HIS A 374 14.81 -12.12 -6.39
N LEU A 375 14.23 -13.00 -7.18
CA LEU A 375 12.85 -13.46 -7.01
C LEU A 375 12.83 -14.94 -6.63
N GLU A 376 12.14 -15.24 -5.52
CA GLU A 376 11.79 -16.59 -5.10
C GLU A 376 10.28 -16.78 -5.27
N ALA A 377 9.86 -17.79 -6.04
CA ALA A 377 8.48 -18.23 -6.10
C ALA A 377 8.24 -19.35 -5.07
N VAL A 378 7.26 -19.19 -4.20
CA VAL A 378 6.87 -20.23 -3.24
C VAL A 378 5.38 -20.55 -3.38
N ASN A 379 4.95 -21.67 -2.80
CA ASN A 379 3.52 -22.01 -2.73
C ASN A 379 2.84 -22.13 -4.11
N PHE A 380 3.60 -22.59 -5.11
CA PHE A 380 3.18 -22.69 -6.49
C PHE A 380 1.96 -23.62 -6.69
N HIS A 381 0.97 -23.13 -7.42
CA HIS A 381 -0.25 -23.86 -7.76
C HIS A 381 -0.60 -23.69 -9.23
N THR A 382 -1.12 -24.76 -9.84
CA THR A 382 -1.62 -24.75 -11.21
C THR A 382 -2.97 -25.43 -11.29
N ARG A 383 -3.88 -24.86 -12.07
CA ARG A 383 -5.21 -25.42 -12.31
C ARG A 383 -5.57 -25.29 -13.78
N SER A 384 -5.90 -26.40 -14.43
CA SER A 384 -6.54 -26.39 -15.74
C SER A 384 -8.02 -26.02 -15.61
N PHE A 385 -8.52 -25.25 -16.57
CA PHE A 385 -9.85 -24.67 -16.50
C PHE A 385 -10.38 -24.35 -17.90
N GLY A 386 -11.28 -25.21 -18.43
CA GLY A 386 -11.66 -25.14 -19.84
C GLY A 386 -10.42 -25.25 -20.75
N SER A 387 -10.30 -24.34 -21.70
CA SER A 387 -9.13 -24.17 -22.57
C SER A 387 -7.98 -23.34 -21.95
N GLN A 388 -8.14 -22.88 -20.71
CA GLN A 388 -7.18 -22.02 -20.01
C GLN A 388 -6.48 -22.73 -18.85
N TYR A 389 -5.39 -22.12 -18.39
CA TYR A 389 -4.65 -22.58 -17.22
C TYR A 389 -4.38 -21.41 -16.28
N ILE A 390 -4.64 -21.60 -14.99
CA ILE A 390 -4.30 -20.64 -13.95
C ILE A 390 -3.03 -21.12 -13.27
N VAL A 391 -2.04 -20.24 -13.20
CA VAL A 391 -0.84 -20.39 -12.39
C VAL A 391 -0.88 -19.35 -11.29
N SER A 392 -0.64 -19.74 -10.04
CA SER A 392 -0.48 -18.80 -8.95
C SER A 392 0.62 -19.20 -7.98
N TYR A 393 1.27 -18.22 -7.36
CA TYR A 393 2.35 -18.42 -6.40
C TYR A 393 2.55 -17.16 -5.56
N ASP A 394 3.21 -17.31 -4.42
CA ASP A 394 3.70 -16.17 -3.65
C ASP A 394 5.07 -15.78 -4.21
N MET A 395 5.20 -14.53 -4.63
CA MET A 395 6.44 -13.91 -5.05
C MET A 395 7.12 -13.26 -3.84
N ARG A 396 8.39 -13.59 -3.62
CA ARG A 396 9.28 -12.85 -2.71
C ARG A 396 10.37 -12.18 -3.54
N LEU A 397 10.38 -10.86 -3.55
CA LEU A 397 11.30 -10.06 -4.35
C LEU A 397 12.26 -9.31 -3.43
N THR A 398 13.57 -9.52 -3.61
CA THR A 398 14.63 -8.87 -2.83
C THR A 398 15.50 -8.03 -3.74
N GLY A 399 15.52 -6.72 -3.52
CA GLY A 399 16.42 -5.79 -4.20
C GLY A 399 17.87 -5.97 -3.78
N GLN A 400 18.78 -6.03 -4.76
CA GLN A 400 20.22 -6.25 -4.57
C GLN A 400 21.07 -5.02 -4.93
N GLY A 401 20.45 -3.92 -5.37
CA GLY A 401 21.13 -2.68 -5.73
C GLY A 401 21.37 -1.73 -4.55
N ALA A 402 21.54 -0.44 -4.87
CA ALA A 402 21.80 0.63 -3.89
C ALA A 402 20.59 0.96 -3.00
N HIS A 403 19.39 0.63 -3.46
CA HIS A 403 18.10 0.78 -2.79
C HIS A 403 17.53 -0.60 -2.45
N PRO A 404 18.16 -1.36 -1.54
CA PRO A 404 17.67 -2.68 -1.17
C PRO A 404 16.21 -2.58 -0.71
N PHE A 405 15.44 -3.60 -1.06
CA PHE A 405 14.05 -3.70 -0.66
C PHE A 405 13.65 -5.17 -0.46
N ARG A 406 12.60 -5.41 0.31
CA ARG A 406 11.94 -6.72 0.39
C ARG A 406 10.45 -6.55 0.19
N ASP A 407 9.96 -7.07 -0.92
CA ASP A 407 8.54 -7.07 -1.27
C ASP A 407 8.03 -8.50 -1.33
N SER A 408 6.78 -8.68 -0.93
CA SER A 408 6.05 -9.92 -1.15
C SER A 408 4.76 -9.61 -1.89
N ALA A 409 4.39 -10.47 -2.85
CA ALA A 409 3.15 -10.35 -3.60
C ALA A 409 2.55 -11.72 -3.90
N TRP A 410 1.25 -11.79 -4.19
CA TRP A 410 0.69 -12.93 -4.90
C TRP A 410 0.68 -12.67 -6.38
N VAL A 411 1.08 -13.67 -7.15
CA VAL A 411 0.97 -13.62 -8.60
C VAL A 411 -0.11 -14.60 -9.05
N THR A 412 -1.02 -14.14 -9.89
CA THR A 412 -1.95 -14.97 -10.67
C THR A 412 -1.74 -14.70 -12.15
N GLN A 413 -1.39 -15.74 -12.90
CA GLN A 413 -1.27 -15.71 -14.35
C GLN A 413 -2.28 -16.66 -14.97
N VAL A 414 -3.01 -16.17 -15.97
CA VAL A 414 -3.94 -16.99 -16.77
C VAL A 414 -3.33 -17.17 -18.15
N PHE A 415 -3.13 -18.43 -18.55
CA PHE A 415 -2.62 -18.80 -19.86
C PHE A 415 -3.76 -19.33 -20.74
N ASN A 416 -3.75 -18.99 -22.02
CA ASN A 416 -4.62 -19.61 -23.00
C ASN A 416 -4.05 -20.96 -23.48
N ASN A 417 -4.78 -21.65 -24.35
CA ASN A 417 -4.39 -22.91 -25.00
C ASN A 417 -3.13 -22.80 -25.88
N GLU A 418 -2.75 -21.59 -26.29
CA GLU A 418 -1.50 -21.31 -27.02
C GLU A 418 -0.31 -21.03 -26.07
N ASN A 419 -0.49 -21.22 -24.76
CA ASN A 419 0.46 -20.87 -23.70
C ASN A 419 0.85 -19.39 -23.66
N GLN A 420 0.00 -18.50 -24.19
CA GLN A 420 0.15 -17.07 -24.05
C GLN A 420 -0.54 -16.58 -22.77
N VAL A 421 0.03 -15.57 -22.14
CA VAL A 421 -0.50 -14.92 -20.95
C VAL A 421 -1.70 -14.05 -21.35
N ALA A 422 -2.90 -14.47 -20.96
CA ALA A 422 -4.13 -13.71 -21.09
C ALA A 422 -4.26 -12.68 -19.96
N HIS A 423 -3.89 -13.04 -18.73
CA HIS A 423 -3.96 -12.13 -17.59
C HIS A 423 -2.76 -12.30 -16.68
N THR A 424 -2.25 -11.19 -16.14
CA THR A 424 -1.30 -11.15 -15.03
C THR A 424 -1.82 -10.20 -13.97
N PHE A 425 -1.91 -10.72 -12.75
CA PHE A 425 -2.27 -10.01 -11.55
C PHE A 425 -1.15 -10.20 -10.53
N ILE A 426 -0.50 -9.11 -10.15
CA ILE A 426 0.49 -9.07 -9.08
C ILE A 426 -0.13 -8.21 -7.97
N VAL A 427 -0.42 -8.83 -6.84
CA VAL A 427 -1.12 -8.20 -5.71
C VAL A 427 -0.21 -8.14 -4.51
N ASP A 428 0.02 -6.95 -3.97
CA ASP A 428 0.75 -6.71 -2.72
C ASP A 428 0.25 -7.63 -1.60
N ASN A 429 1.16 -8.37 -1.00
CA ASN A 429 0.89 -9.16 0.20
C ASN A 429 1.94 -8.93 1.28
N ASN A 430 2.67 -7.81 1.22
CA ASN A 430 3.77 -7.48 2.11
C ASN A 430 3.27 -7.21 3.54
N ARG A 431 2.87 -8.28 4.24
CA ARG A 431 2.30 -8.26 5.58
C ARG A 431 3.36 -8.76 6.56
N SER A 432 3.71 -7.92 7.54
CA SER A 432 4.50 -8.33 8.69
C SER A 432 3.60 -9.01 9.73
N ASN A 433 4.15 -9.99 10.45
CA ASN A 433 3.54 -10.52 11.67
C ASN A 433 3.79 -9.59 12.87
N ALA A 434 4.53 -8.50 12.66
CA ALA A 434 4.75 -7.50 13.69
C ALA A 434 3.42 -6.83 14.12
N PRO A 435 3.37 -6.26 15.33
CA PRO A 435 2.22 -5.50 15.82
C PRO A 435 1.82 -4.33 14.93
N ALA A 436 2.79 -3.63 14.33
CA ALA A 436 2.55 -2.58 13.35
C ALA A 436 2.24 -3.16 11.96
N LEU A 437 1.20 -2.61 11.34
CA LEU A 437 0.68 -3.02 10.04
C LEU A 437 1.30 -2.21 8.89
N GLU A 438 1.42 -0.89 9.08
CA GLU A 438 1.95 0.06 8.11
C GLU A 438 2.29 1.41 8.77
N LEU A 439 2.98 2.28 8.01
CA LEU A 439 3.13 3.69 8.33
C LEU A 439 1.80 4.37 7.97
N ASP A 440 1.16 4.95 8.97
CA ASP A 440 -0.22 5.45 8.87
C ASP A 440 -0.22 6.91 8.40
N TYR A 441 0.30 7.80 9.25
CA TYR A 441 0.46 9.21 8.93
C TYR A 441 1.67 9.82 9.65
N SER A 442 2.05 11.01 9.22
CA SER A 442 3.02 11.87 9.92
C SER A 442 2.36 13.18 10.33
N GLY A 443 2.93 13.86 11.32
CA GLY A 443 2.48 15.20 11.72
C GLY A 443 3.65 16.16 11.80
N TYR A 444 3.47 17.33 11.19
CA TYR A 444 4.40 18.45 11.23
C TYR A 444 3.79 19.63 11.96
N PRO A 445 4.42 20.10 13.06
CA PRO A 445 3.94 21.25 13.78
C PRO A 445 4.15 22.51 12.95
N VAL A 446 3.08 23.28 12.79
CA VAL A 446 3.08 24.58 12.12
C VAL A 446 2.38 25.59 13.01
N LYS A 447 2.68 26.87 12.83
CA LYS A 447 2.00 27.93 13.61
C LYS A 447 0.61 28.26 13.06
N ASN A 448 0.37 27.94 11.79
CA ASN A 448 -0.90 28.17 11.12
C ASN A 448 -1.09 27.17 9.97
N VAL A 449 -2.02 26.23 10.13
CA VAL A 449 -2.26 25.16 9.15
C VAL A 449 -2.72 25.72 7.80
N SER A 450 -3.56 26.76 7.80
CA SER A 450 -4.05 27.38 6.55
C SER A 450 -2.93 27.96 5.69
N GLN A 451 -1.96 28.65 6.30
CA GLN A 451 -0.81 29.20 5.58
C GLN A 451 0.20 28.12 5.15
N ALA A 452 0.41 27.11 5.98
CA ALA A 452 1.28 25.99 5.69
C ALA A 452 0.71 25.11 4.56
N ARG A 453 -0.60 24.86 4.56
CA ARG A 453 -1.30 24.15 3.48
C ARG A 453 -0.98 24.76 2.12
N GLN A 454 -1.06 26.09 1.98
CA GLN A 454 -0.75 26.74 0.71
C GLN A 454 0.69 26.51 0.26
N PHE A 455 1.65 26.49 1.19
CA PHE A 455 3.04 26.18 0.87
C PHE A 455 3.19 24.74 0.36
N TYR A 456 2.69 23.76 1.10
CA TYR A 456 2.84 22.36 0.71
C TYR A 456 2.03 22.00 -0.55
N ALA A 457 0.79 22.47 -0.67
CA ALA A 457 -0.06 22.21 -1.82
C ALA A 457 0.51 22.83 -3.12
N LYS A 458 0.89 24.11 -3.07
CA LYS A 458 1.24 24.88 -4.29
C LYS A 458 2.74 25.02 -4.50
N THR A 459 3.50 25.32 -3.44
CA THR A 459 4.95 25.54 -3.57
C THR A 459 5.69 24.21 -3.65
N MET A 460 5.39 23.25 -2.78
CA MET A 460 5.98 21.90 -2.83
C MET A 460 5.28 20.98 -3.84
N GLY A 461 4.08 21.34 -4.33
CA GLY A 461 3.39 20.57 -5.36
C GLY A 461 2.75 19.27 -4.87
N LEU A 462 2.44 19.16 -3.56
CA LEU A 462 1.82 17.96 -2.99
C LEU A 462 0.34 17.78 -3.37
N GLY A 463 -0.25 18.77 -4.05
CA GLY A 463 -1.66 18.75 -4.44
C GLY A 463 -2.60 19.13 -3.29
N GLU A 464 -3.88 18.80 -3.44
CA GLU A 464 -4.89 19.05 -2.41
C GLU A 464 -5.00 17.87 -1.46
N GLY A 465 -5.03 18.16 -0.16
CA GLY A 465 -5.25 17.22 0.93
C GLY A 465 -6.69 17.26 1.49
N TYR A 466 -6.84 16.79 2.73
CA TYR A 466 -8.09 16.80 3.49
C TYR A 466 -7.94 17.53 4.82
N ASP A 467 -9.01 18.17 5.26
CA ASP A 467 -9.12 18.82 6.56
C ASP A 467 -9.72 17.82 7.58
N ASP A 468 -9.11 17.70 8.76
CA ASP A 468 -9.59 16.89 9.89
C ASP A 468 -9.35 17.64 11.20
N GLU A 469 -10.36 18.38 11.67
CA GLU A 469 -10.27 19.25 12.85
C GLU A 469 -9.06 20.20 12.83
N SER A 470 -8.07 20.00 13.71
CA SER A 470 -6.83 20.79 13.82
C SER A 470 -5.68 20.25 12.94
N TYR A 471 -5.95 19.24 12.13
CA TYR A 471 -5.00 18.55 11.28
C TYR A 471 -5.35 18.70 9.80
N TYR A 472 -4.32 18.78 8.95
CA TYR A 472 -4.46 18.76 7.50
C TYR A 472 -3.54 17.72 6.87
N GLY A 473 -4.11 16.76 6.14
CA GLY A 473 -3.38 15.63 5.58
C GLY A 473 -3.27 15.65 4.06
N PHE A 474 -2.08 15.40 3.52
CA PHE A 474 -1.81 15.18 2.10
C PHE A 474 -1.65 13.68 1.82
N TRP A 475 -2.41 13.16 0.86
CA TRP A 475 -2.33 11.77 0.44
C TRP A 475 -1.07 11.54 -0.42
N SER A 476 -0.11 10.78 0.09
CA SER A 476 0.95 10.17 -0.75
C SER A 476 0.52 8.79 -1.25
N ASN A 477 1.35 8.10 -2.04
CA ASN A 477 0.99 6.75 -2.52
C ASN A 477 0.92 5.71 -1.39
N HIS A 478 1.51 5.98 -0.22
CA HIS A 478 1.70 4.98 0.82
C HIS A 478 1.29 5.40 2.24
N ALA A 479 1.22 6.70 2.51
CA ALA A 479 0.87 7.25 3.83
C ALA A 479 0.36 8.70 3.74
N VAL A 480 -0.10 9.26 4.87
CA VAL A 480 -0.48 10.68 4.94
C VAL A 480 0.67 11.55 5.44
N PHE A 481 1.01 12.61 4.70
CA PHE A 481 1.85 13.69 5.20
C PHE A 481 0.98 14.76 5.85
N GLY A 482 1.14 15.00 7.16
CA GLY A 482 0.23 15.84 7.93
C GLY A 482 0.81 17.11 8.48
N LEU A 483 -0.05 18.11 8.66
CA LEU A 483 0.22 19.37 9.35
C LEU A 483 -0.70 19.49 10.55
N TYR A 484 -0.20 19.98 11.67
CA TYR A 484 -1.02 20.29 12.85
C TYR A 484 -0.57 21.62 13.48
N GLU A 485 -1.49 22.36 14.08
CA GLU A 485 -1.16 23.60 14.77
C GLU A 485 -0.50 23.32 16.12
N ALA A 486 0.60 24.02 16.42
CA ALA A 486 1.31 23.92 17.70
C ALA A 486 1.80 25.30 18.17
N ASP A 487 1.76 25.51 19.48
CA ASP A 487 2.28 26.71 20.15
C ASP A 487 3.74 26.47 20.61
N PRO A 488 4.72 27.27 20.13
CA PRO A 488 6.12 27.12 20.53
C PRO A 488 6.39 27.27 22.04
N GLU A 489 5.55 28.01 22.76
CA GLU A 489 5.71 28.21 24.20
C GLU A 489 5.06 27.09 25.01
N GLU A 490 3.91 26.57 24.58
CA GLU A 490 3.21 25.48 25.27
C GLU A 490 3.74 24.10 24.87
N ASP A 491 3.75 23.80 23.58
CA ASP A 491 4.12 22.50 23.01
C ASP A 491 5.63 22.34 22.83
N LYS A 492 6.38 23.44 22.94
CA LYS A 492 7.80 23.50 22.55
C LYS A 492 8.03 23.16 21.09
N LEU A 493 7.03 23.38 20.22
CA LEU A 493 7.06 23.09 18.78
C LEU A 493 6.34 24.18 17.96
N PRO A 494 6.72 24.40 16.69
CA PRO A 494 7.95 23.94 16.07
C PRO A 494 9.18 24.66 16.65
N GLN A 495 10.29 23.95 16.79
CA GLN A 495 11.58 24.58 17.08
C GLN A 495 12.25 24.98 15.76
N PRO A 496 12.63 26.26 15.58
CA PRO A 496 13.18 26.72 14.32
C PRO A 496 14.44 25.97 13.88
N ARG A 497 14.50 25.62 12.59
CA ARG A 497 15.65 24.98 11.91
C ARG A 497 15.98 23.59 12.44
N GLN A 498 14.98 22.90 13.00
CA GLN A 498 15.10 21.55 13.51
C GLN A 498 14.09 20.65 12.80
N ALA A 499 14.37 19.35 12.81
CA ALA A 499 13.37 18.34 12.53
C ALA A 499 12.36 18.31 13.69
N ASN A 500 11.07 18.41 13.38
CA ASN A 500 10.00 18.53 14.38
C ASN A 500 8.84 17.56 14.12
N GLY A 501 8.96 16.69 13.11
CA GLY A 501 7.89 15.80 12.73
C GLY A 501 7.78 14.61 13.68
N TYR A 502 6.58 14.04 13.78
CA TYR A 502 6.37 12.69 14.28
C TYR A 502 5.77 11.79 13.19
N MET A 503 5.77 10.49 13.45
CA MET A 503 4.96 9.53 12.71
C MET A 503 4.08 8.67 13.61
N SER A 504 2.99 8.18 13.04
CA SER A 504 2.07 7.19 13.58
C SER A 504 2.19 5.88 12.79
N PHE A 505 2.18 4.76 13.51
CA PHE A 505 2.02 3.44 12.92
C PHE A 505 0.61 2.92 13.19
N TRP A 506 -0.03 2.34 12.18
CA TRP A 506 -1.28 1.61 12.40
C TRP A 506 -0.95 0.27 13.05
N VAL A 507 -1.59 -0.03 14.18
CA VAL A 507 -1.34 -1.25 14.97
C VAL A 507 -2.59 -2.09 15.16
N ARG A 508 -2.37 -3.40 15.33
CA ARG A 508 -3.43 -4.36 15.67
C ARG A 508 -3.98 -4.17 17.07
N SER A 509 -3.14 -3.79 18.03
CA SER A 509 -3.56 -3.49 19.39
C SER A 509 -2.70 -2.43 20.08
N ALA A 510 -3.27 -1.28 20.35
CA ALA A 510 -2.68 -0.21 21.15
C ALA A 510 -2.31 -0.70 22.56
N LYS A 511 -3.10 -1.62 23.14
CA LYS A 511 -2.81 -2.19 24.47
C LYS A 511 -1.53 -3.03 24.49
N GLU A 512 -1.33 -3.89 23.49
CA GLU A 512 -0.11 -4.71 23.40
C GLU A 512 1.12 -3.83 23.20
N ILE A 513 0.99 -2.83 22.32
CA ILE A 513 2.02 -1.81 22.08
C ILE A 513 2.35 -1.04 23.36
N TYR A 514 1.34 -0.53 24.06
CA TYR A 514 1.52 0.20 25.32
C TYR A 514 2.29 -0.64 26.36
N ASN A 515 1.94 -1.92 26.50
CA ASN A 515 2.61 -2.81 27.43
C ASN A 515 4.09 -3.02 27.04
N TYR A 516 4.38 -3.25 25.75
CA TYR A 516 5.75 -3.37 25.25
C TYR A 516 6.55 -2.09 25.56
N LEU A 517 5.98 -0.92 25.24
CA LEU A 517 6.63 0.37 25.44
C LEU A 517 6.96 0.60 26.91
N GLN A 518 6.00 0.30 27.81
CA GLN A 518 6.19 0.42 29.26
C GLN A 518 7.30 -0.52 29.77
N GLN A 519 7.34 -1.77 29.30
CA GLN A 519 8.37 -2.74 29.69
C GLN A 519 9.77 -2.36 29.20
N ASN A 520 9.86 -1.66 28.08
CA ASN A 520 11.12 -1.21 27.48
C ASN A 520 11.51 0.23 27.88
N GLY A 521 10.95 0.75 28.97
CA GLY A 521 11.37 2.02 29.57
C GLY A 521 10.96 3.27 28.78
N SER A 522 9.98 3.15 27.89
CA SER A 522 9.43 4.31 27.16
C SER A 522 8.76 5.28 28.13
N SER A 523 8.84 6.57 27.83
CA SER A 523 8.05 7.60 28.51
C SER A 523 6.79 7.92 27.70
N PHE A 524 5.76 8.43 28.35
CA PHE A 524 4.47 8.79 27.73
C PHE A 524 4.24 10.30 27.89
N PRO A 525 4.87 11.14 27.04
CA PRO A 525 4.81 12.58 27.18
C PRO A 525 3.41 13.14 26.92
N MET A 526 3.19 14.34 27.44
CA MET A 526 2.00 15.13 27.14
C MET A 526 2.40 16.30 26.28
N ILE A 527 1.93 16.33 25.04
CA ILE A 527 2.13 17.41 24.08
C ILE A 527 0.73 17.86 23.67
N PRO A 528 0.20 18.97 24.23
CA PRO A 528 -1.19 19.40 24.02
C PRO A 528 -1.65 19.40 22.56
N ALA A 529 -0.78 19.79 21.63
CA ALA A 529 -1.07 19.79 20.20
C ALA A 529 -1.19 18.38 19.56
N ILE A 530 -0.76 17.31 20.24
CA ILE A 530 -0.77 15.93 19.74
C ILE A 530 -1.73 15.05 20.55
N ASN A 531 -1.75 15.21 21.88
CA ASN A 531 -2.55 14.39 22.77
C ASN A 531 -3.02 15.15 24.01
N ASP A 532 -4.20 14.77 24.50
CA ASP A 532 -4.86 15.26 25.72
C ASP A 532 -4.71 14.30 26.90
N LYS A 533 -4.27 13.06 26.66
CA LYS A 533 -4.03 12.03 27.67
C LYS A 533 -2.71 11.28 27.47
N ARG A 534 -2.05 10.94 28.58
CA ARG A 534 -0.85 10.08 28.61
C ARG A 534 -1.21 8.59 28.51
N GLY A 535 -0.34 7.82 27.88
CA GLY A 535 -0.49 6.37 27.73
C GLY A 535 -1.58 6.03 26.71
N LEU A 536 -2.52 5.16 27.08
CA LEU A 536 -3.66 4.80 26.23
C LEU A 536 -4.68 5.95 26.19
N ASN A 537 -4.73 6.60 25.03
CA ASN A 537 -5.69 7.64 24.71
C ASN A 537 -6.84 7.08 23.88
N GLN A 538 -7.98 6.84 24.53
CA GLN A 538 -9.18 6.39 23.83
C GLN A 538 -9.86 7.61 23.23
N GLN A 539 -9.85 7.68 21.92
CA GLN A 539 -10.59 8.67 21.17
C GLN A 539 -11.83 8.02 20.55
N PRO A 540 -12.83 8.82 20.18
CA PRO A 540 -13.92 8.33 19.38
C PRO A 540 -13.38 7.76 18.04
N GLY A 541 -13.33 6.44 17.90
CA GLY A 541 -13.01 5.77 16.62
C GLY A 541 -11.58 5.26 16.52
N TYR A 542 -10.73 5.52 17.51
CA TYR A 542 -9.39 4.95 17.61
C TYR A 542 -8.85 5.00 19.05
N VAL A 543 -7.80 4.22 19.30
CA VAL A 543 -6.99 4.26 20.51
C VAL A 543 -5.58 4.61 20.09
N GLN A 544 -5.02 5.66 20.66
CA GLN A 544 -3.67 6.10 20.35
C GLN A 544 -2.74 5.93 21.54
N VAL A 545 -1.48 5.64 21.28
CA VAL A 545 -0.39 5.67 22.25
C VAL A 545 0.66 6.66 21.76
N VAL A 546 0.88 7.73 22.52
CA VAL A 546 2.01 8.65 22.33
C VAL A 546 3.11 8.28 23.32
N ALA A 547 4.27 7.91 22.80
CA ALA A 547 5.41 7.46 23.63
C ALA A 547 6.74 7.95 23.09
N THR A 548 7.83 7.68 23.80
CA THR A 548 9.19 7.86 23.29
C THR A 548 9.82 6.55 22.87
N ASP A 549 10.62 6.57 21.82
CA ASP A 549 11.50 5.46 21.46
C ASP A 549 12.70 5.33 22.43
N SER A 550 13.60 4.37 22.15
CA SER A 550 14.84 4.14 22.91
C SER A 550 15.84 5.32 22.93
N GLU A 551 15.69 6.28 22.02
CA GLU A 551 16.53 7.48 21.93
C GLU A 551 15.88 8.67 22.63
N GLY A 552 14.55 8.67 22.75
CA GLY A 552 13.74 9.75 23.30
C GLY A 552 12.91 10.50 22.25
N ASN A 553 12.86 10.03 21.00
CA ASN A 553 11.99 10.59 19.95
C ASN A 553 10.54 10.26 20.23
N VAL A 554 9.63 11.22 20.07
CA VAL A 554 8.19 10.96 20.17
C VAL A 554 7.71 10.16 18.98
N ILE A 555 7.00 9.07 19.24
CA ILE A 555 6.38 8.15 18.28
C ILE A 555 4.93 7.87 18.65
N LEU A 556 4.10 7.63 17.64
CA LEU A 556 2.69 7.35 17.80
C LEU A 556 2.34 5.95 17.28
N PHE A 557 1.36 5.33 17.93
CA PHE A 557 0.73 4.10 17.45
C PHE A 557 -0.77 4.25 17.57
N THR A 558 -1.50 3.96 16.49
CA THR A 558 -2.95 4.14 16.40
C THR A 558 -3.64 2.82 16.09
N GLU A 559 -4.54 2.39 16.96
CA GLU A 559 -5.49 1.29 16.74
C GLU A 559 -6.83 1.90 16.38
N TYR A 560 -7.29 1.78 15.13
CA TYR A 560 -8.61 2.26 14.74
C TYR A 560 -9.71 1.35 15.30
N SER A 561 -10.67 1.92 16.05
CA SER A 561 -11.79 1.21 16.65
C SER A 561 -13.01 1.29 15.73
N GLY A 562 -13.20 0.22 14.94
CA GLY A 562 -14.27 0.08 13.95
C GLY A 562 -14.03 -1.13 13.04
N ARG A 563 -13.90 -2.36 13.56
CA ARG A 563 -14.98 -3.01 14.33
C ARG A 563 -14.78 -3.00 15.85
N PRO A 564 -15.87 -2.93 16.62
CA PRO A 564 -15.81 -3.21 18.05
C PRO A 564 -15.45 -4.68 18.29
N ARG A 565 -14.69 -4.91 19.37
CA ARG A 565 -14.49 -6.22 19.99
C ARG A 565 -15.82 -6.81 20.46
#